data_AF-A0A7C5Z910-F1
#
_entry.id   AF-A0A7C5Z910-F1
#
_cell.length_a   1.000
_cell.length_b   1.000
_cell.length_c   1.000
_cell.angle_alpha   90.00
_cell.angle_beta   90.00
_cell.angle_gamma   90.00
#
_symmetry.space_group_name_H-M   'P 1'
#
loop_
_entity.id
_entity.type
_entity.pdbx_description
1 polymer ?
#
loop_
_entity_poly.entity_id
_entity_poly.type
_entity_poly.pdbx_seq_one_letter_code
_entity_poly.pdbx_strand_id
1 'polypeptide(L)' 'MACQLICPNLRCRKILSVPDEVRGKLVKCQHCQTMFRVPELKRSGGGAAGAGVAASPTVSTVASGAEPAK' A
#
# COMPACT_ATOMS: atom_id res chain seq x y z
N MET A 1 -11.67 -16.11 -13.48
CA MET A 1 -12.46 -15.30 -14.45
C MET A 1 -11.66 -14.01 -14.72
N ALA A 2 -11.92 -13.27 -15.78
CA ALA A 2 -11.26 -11.97 -15.95
C ALA A 2 -12.02 -10.91 -15.14
N CYS A 3 -11.31 -10.14 -14.32
CA CYS A 3 -11.92 -9.13 -13.46
C CYS A 3 -11.59 -7.74 -14.01
N GLN A 4 -12.61 -6.92 -14.24
CA GLN A 4 -12.42 -5.55 -14.70
C GLN A 4 -12.22 -4.60 -13.52
N LEU A 5 -11.15 -3.82 -13.58
CA LEU A 5 -10.74 -2.89 -12.53
C LEU A 5 -10.34 -1.57 -13.17
N ILE A 6 -10.61 -0.46 -12.49
CA ILE A 6 -10.13 0.87 -12.90
C ILE A 6 -8.75 1.11 -12.30
N CYS A 7 -7.83 1.61 -13.13
CA CYS A 7 -6.52 2.02 -12.66
C CYS A 7 -6.66 3.18 -11.65
N PRO A 8 -6.02 3.11 -10.46
CA PRO A 8 -6.11 4.16 -9.44
C PRO A 8 -5.39 5.46 -9.81
N ASN A 9 -4.61 5.46 -10.89
CA ASN A 9 -3.93 6.66 -11.36
C ASN A 9 -4.93 7.64 -11.99
N LEU A 10 -5.05 8.84 -11.41
CA LEU A 10 -6.00 9.87 -11.84
C LEU A 10 -5.81 10.35 -13.28
N ARG A 11 -4.62 10.16 -13.86
CA ARG A 11 -4.35 10.48 -15.28
C ARG A 11 -4.78 9.38 -16.23
N CYS A 12 -4.82 8.12 -15.77
CA CYS A 12 -5.06 6.97 -16.63
C CYS A 12 -6.52 6.54 -16.64
N ARG A 13 -7.13 6.29 -15.46
CA ARG A 13 -8.53 5.85 -15.25
C ARG A 13 -9.08 4.79 -16.24
N LYS A 14 -8.21 4.08 -16.95
CA LYS A 14 -8.60 3.05 -17.92
C LYS A 14 -9.07 1.80 -17.17
N ILE A 15 -10.03 1.13 -17.79
CA ILE A 15 -10.50 -0.18 -17.36
C ILE A 15 -9.48 -1.20 -17.86
N LEU A 16 -8.91 -1.96 -16.94
CA LEU A 16 -8.03 -3.08 -17.24
C LEU A 16 -8.73 -4.38 -16.87
N SER A 17 -8.63 -5.37 -17.76
CA SER A 17 -8.99 -6.76 -17.47
C SER A 17 -7.80 -7.44 -16.84
N VAL A 18 -7.92 -7.81 -15.58
CA VAL A 18 -6.86 -8.45 -14.80
C VAL A 18 -7.28 -9.89 -14.48
N PRO A 19 -6.40 -10.89 -14.66
CA PRO A 19 -6.72 -12.28 -14.32
C PRO A 19 -6.80 -12.48 -12.80
N ASP A 20 -7.59 -13.46 -12.35
CA ASP A 20 -7.72 -13.75 -10.91
C ASP A 20 -6.40 -14.25 -10.27
N GLU A 21 -5.48 -14.81 -11.05
CA GLU A 21 -4.18 -15.33 -10.58
C GLU A 21 -3.27 -14.26 -9.94
N VAL A 22 -3.53 -12.99 -10.26
CA VAL A 22 -2.77 -11.84 -9.78
C VAL A 22 -3.56 -10.98 -8.79
N ARG A 23 -4.76 -11.41 -8.39
CA ARG A 23 -5.49 -10.83 -7.24
C ARG A 23 -4.63 -10.91 -5.98
N GLY A 24 -4.58 -9.84 -5.18
CA GLY A 24 -3.77 -9.74 -3.97
C GLY A 24 -2.29 -9.41 -4.20
N LYS A 25 -1.82 -9.46 -5.45
CA LYS A 25 -0.44 -9.14 -5.79
C LYS A 25 -0.31 -7.70 -6.28
N LEU A 26 0.93 -7.23 -6.28
CA LEU A 26 1.29 -5.96 -6.90
C LEU A 26 1.41 -6.18 -8.41
N VAL A 27 0.59 -5.49 -9.20
CA VAL A 27 0.59 -5.60 -10.66
C VAL A 27 0.85 -4.24 -11.29
N LYS A 28 1.44 -4.24 -12.49
CA LYS A 28 1.62 -3.02 -13.27
C LYS A 28 0.41 -2.75 -14.16
N CYS A 29 0.00 -1.49 -14.25
CA CYS A 29 -0.96 -1.06 -15.26
C CYS A 29 -0.36 -1.16 -16.67
N GLN A 30 -1.07 -1.77 -17.62
CA GLN A 30 -0.64 -1.84 -19.03
C GLN A 30 -0.53 -0.46 -19.71
N HIS A 31 -1.21 0.58 -19.19
CA HIS A 31 -1.25 1.90 -19.83
C HIS A 31 -0.30 2.94 -19.21
N CYS A 32 -0.25 3.05 -17.87
CA CYS A 32 0.61 4.01 -17.18
C CYS A 32 1.79 3.38 -16.42
N GLN A 33 1.94 2.05 -16.49
CA GLN A 33 2.98 1.29 -15.77
C GLN A 33 3.03 1.54 -14.25
N THR A 34 2.00 2.18 -13.67
CA THR A 34 1.89 2.36 -12.23
C THR A 34 1.68 1.01 -11.55
N MET A 35 2.44 0.74 -10.49
CA MET A 35 2.27 -0.43 -9.63
C MET A 35 1.07 -0.20 -8.70
N PHE A 36 0.13 -1.14 -8.66
CA PHE A 36 -0.99 -1.08 -7.73
C PHE A 36 -1.35 -2.46 -7.19
N ARG A 37 -1.96 -2.50 -6.00
CA ARG A 37 -2.44 -3.74 -5.38
C ARG A 37 -3.83 -4.07 -5.89
N VAL A 38 -3.98 -5.28 -6.42
CA VAL A 38 -5.28 -5.79 -6.85
C VAL A 38 -6.04 -6.30 -5.62
N PRO A 39 -7.29 -5.87 -5.37
CA PRO A 39 -8.08 -6.37 -4.23
C PRO A 39 -8.33 -7.88 -4.34
N GLU A 40 -8.03 -8.62 -3.27
CA GLU A 40 -8.36 -10.05 -3.17
C GLU A 40 -9.88 -10.24 -3.05
N LEU A 41 -10.39 -11.26 -3.73
CA LEU A 41 -11.77 -11.70 -3.54
C LEU A 41 -11.86 -12.51 -2.23
N LYS A 42 -11.61 -11.86 -1.10
CA LYS A 42 -11.92 -12.44 0.21
C LYS A 42 -13.44 -12.48 0.31
N ARG A 43 -14.03 -13.68 0.20
CA ARG A 43 -15.41 -13.93 0.63
C ARG A 43 -15.54 -13.32 2.04
N SER A 44 -16.34 -12.27 2.15
CA SER A 44 -16.57 -11.36 3.29
C SER A 44 -15.66 -11.51 4.51
N GLY A 45 -14.90 -10.45 4.80
CA GLY A 45 -14.40 -10.19 6.14
C GLY A 45 -13.00 -9.60 6.18
N GLY A 46 -12.91 -8.28 6.02
CA GLY A 46 -11.95 -7.45 6.75
C GLY A 46 -10.47 -7.47 6.34
N GLY A 47 -9.97 -6.28 5.97
CA GLY A 47 -8.72 -5.78 6.53
C GLY A 47 -7.41 -6.21 5.85
N ALA A 48 -6.85 -5.27 5.06
CA ALA A 48 -5.44 -4.90 5.05
C ALA A 48 -4.41 -5.97 5.45
N ALA A 49 -4.03 -6.84 4.51
CA ALA A 49 -2.81 -7.63 4.63
C ALA A 49 -1.63 -6.87 4.01
N GLY A 50 -0.82 -6.21 4.84
CA GLY A 50 0.54 -5.83 4.47
C GLY A 50 1.03 -4.49 4.99
N ALA A 51 1.11 -4.36 6.32
CA ALA A 51 2.14 -3.55 6.96
C ALA A 51 2.54 -4.29 8.24
N GLY A 52 3.24 -5.41 8.06
CA GLY A 52 4.02 -6.00 9.12
C GLY A 52 5.20 -5.08 9.41
N VAL A 53 5.10 -4.32 10.49
CA VAL A 53 6.15 -4.19 11.51
C VAL A 53 5.54 -3.53 12.75
N ALA A 54 5.22 -4.38 13.72
CA ALA A 54 5.10 -3.98 15.11
C ALA A 54 6.48 -4.09 15.79
N ALA A 55 6.69 -3.22 16.78
CA ALA A 55 7.79 -3.10 17.74
C ALA A 55 9.02 -2.27 17.28
N SER A 56 9.43 -1.20 17.97
CA SER A 56 9.32 -0.91 19.41
C SER A 56 9.18 0.61 19.73
N PRO A 57 8.42 1.01 20.76
CA PRO A 57 8.42 2.38 21.28
C PRO A 57 9.57 2.58 22.28
N THR A 58 10.67 3.18 21.85
CA THR A 58 11.66 3.72 22.80
C THR A 58 11.21 5.11 23.21
N VAL A 59 10.47 5.12 24.32
CA VAL A 59 10.27 6.27 25.20
C VAL A 59 11.61 6.80 25.72
N SER A 60 11.62 8.09 26.08
CA SER A 60 12.60 8.77 26.95
C SER A 60 13.94 9.19 26.36
N THR A 61 14.04 10.47 25.95
CA THR A 61 14.89 11.41 26.71
C THR A 61 14.45 12.86 26.44
N VAL A 62 13.54 13.35 27.29
CA VAL A 62 13.39 14.78 27.52
C VAL A 62 14.34 15.18 28.66
N ALA A 63 14.91 16.37 28.52
CA ALA A 63 15.62 17.15 29.55
C ALA A 63 16.99 16.62 30.02
N SER A 64 18.06 17.33 29.64
CA SER A 64 18.89 18.12 30.57
C SER A 64 20.24 18.49 29.94
N GLY A 65 20.62 19.77 29.99
CA GLY A 65 22.02 20.15 30.18
C GLY A 65 22.65 21.11 29.17
N ALA A 66 22.81 22.35 29.63
CA ALA A 66 24.00 23.20 29.49
C ALA A 66 24.17 24.11 28.25
N GLU A 67 23.97 25.41 28.52
CA GLU A 67 24.75 26.53 27.97
C GLU A 67 26.25 26.21 27.90
N PRO A 68 26.98 26.79 26.94
CA PRO A 68 27.92 27.82 27.40
C PRO A 68 27.98 29.06 26.51
N ALA A 69 28.07 30.19 27.21
CA ALA A 69 28.49 31.48 26.72
C ALA A 69 29.87 31.43 26.06
N LYS A 70 30.01 32.15 24.96
CA LYS A 70 31.26 32.80 24.59
C LYS A 70 30.97 34.01 23.71
#